data_AF-A0A7H9DWE3-F1
#
_entry.id   AF-A0A7H9DWE3-F1
#
_cell.length_a   1.000
_cell.length_b   1.000
_cell.length_c   1.000
_cell.angle_alpha   90.00
_cell.angle_beta   90.00
_cell.angle_gamma   90.00
#
_symmetry.space_group_name_H-M   'P 1'
#
loop_
_entity.id
_entity.type
_entity.pdbx_description
1 polymer ?
#
loop_
_entity_poly.entity_id
_entity_poly.type
_entity_poly.pdbx_seq_one_letter_code
_entity_poly.pdbx_strand_id
1 'polypeptide(L)'
;MRIAFYLTIFLGIITLTACQKNNYSNQNKQENILSVERIESSRKMHYNLIVDKHAVALIKNENDTIRIKNTTKEWENLTKLMNQILLEKLDNIKSPSQAFMHDGAPNVVLKFQTKDSTYYSNPYDKGNPAKELKKIDDYLIELSTSLSK
;
A
#
# COMPACT_ATOMS: atom_id res chain seq x y z
N MET A 1 -7.97 70.00 6.35
CA MET A 1 -6.63 70.51 6.00
C MET A 1 -5.65 70.11 7.08
N ARG A 2 -4.48 69.60 6.67
CA ARG A 2 -3.27 69.34 7.50
C ARG A 2 -3.37 68.12 8.42
N ILE A 3 -2.36 67.28 8.62
CA ILE A 3 -1.12 66.87 7.96
C ILE A 3 -0.63 65.72 8.87
N ALA A 4 0.00 64.72 8.25
CA ALA A 4 0.57 63.51 8.86
C ALA A 4 1.36 63.73 10.16
N PHE A 5 1.48 62.68 10.98
CA PHE A 5 2.78 62.34 11.56
C PHE A 5 2.92 60.82 11.79
N TYR A 6 4.08 60.34 11.39
CA TYR A 6 4.50 58.97 11.18
C TYR A 6 4.74 58.25 12.52
N LEU A 7 4.32 56.98 12.63
CA LEU A 7 4.85 56.07 13.64
C LEU A 7 5.68 54.99 12.94
N THR A 8 6.90 54.86 13.43
CA THR A 8 8.07 54.28 12.81
C THR A 8 8.12 52.76 12.79
N ILE A 9 8.69 52.29 11.70
CA ILE A 9 9.30 50.97 11.42
C ILE A 9 10.12 50.46 12.62
N PHE A 10 9.85 49.23 13.08
CA PHE A 10 10.80 48.10 13.19
C PHE A 10 10.17 46.98 14.02
N LEU A 11 9.79 45.86 13.38
CA LEU A 11 9.90 44.55 14.02
C LEU A 11 10.07 43.49 12.94
N GLY A 12 11.08 42.65 13.16
CA GLY A 12 11.79 41.89 12.15
C GLY A 12 10.95 40.89 11.37
N ILE A 13 11.31 40.76 10.09
CA ILE A 13 10.95 39.61 9.27
C ILE A 13 12.27 38.93 8.87
N ILE A 14 12.77 38.10 9.77
CA ILE A 14 13.67 37.01 9.40
C ILE A 14 12.75 35.84 9.06
N THR A 15 12.39 35.67 7.79
CA THR A 15 11.74 34.41 7.38
C THR A 15 12.81 33.33 7.30
N LEU A 16 12.97 32.60 8.40
CA LEU A 16 13.56 31.27 8.38
C LEU A 16 12.67 30.38 7.50
N THR A 17 13.19 30.00 6.33
CA THR A 17 12.69 28.87 5.56
C THR A 17 12.96 27.58 6.34
N ALA A 18 12.07 27.27 7.29
CA ALA A 18 11.95 25.92 7.81
C ALA A 18 11.20 25.09 6.77
N CYS A 19 11.95 24.29 6.02
CA CYS A 19 11.41 23.20 5.22
C CYS A 19 10.71 22.23 6.18
N GLN A 20 9.38 22.34 6.30
CA GLN A 20 8.60 21.38 7.08
C GLN A 20 8.63 20.04 6.33
N LYS A 21 9.59 19.19 6.70
CA LYS A 21 9.42 17.75 6.54
C LYS A 21 8.21 17.37 7.39
N ASN A 22 7.07 17.18 6.74
CA ASN A 22 5.92 16.55 7.35
C ASN A 22 6.32 15.13 7.76
N ASN A 23 6.80 14.99 9.00
CA ASN A 23 6.77 13.70 9.67
C ASN A 23 5.30 13.43 9.97
N TYR A 24 4.61 12.77 9.03
CA TYR A 24 3.34 12.12 9.34
C TYR A 24 3.64 10.98 10.31
N SER A 25 3.75 11.30 11.60
CA SER A 25 3.61 10.35 12.70
C SER A 25 2.21 10.50 13.28
N ASN A 26 1.20 10.16 12.49
CA ASN A 26 -0.07 9.73 13.06
C ASN A 26 0.07 8.24 13.34
N GLN A 27 0.56 7.90 14.53
CA GLN A 27 0.43 6.56 15.09
C GLN A 27 -1.03 6.39 15.52
N ASN A 28 -1.95 6.33 14.55
CA ASN A 28 -3.14 5.52 14.76
C ASN A 28 -2.60 4.12 14.96
N LYS A 29 -2.86 3.53 16.12
CA LYS A 29 -2.48 2.16 16.43
C LYS A 29 -3.15 1.28 15.38
N GLN A 30 -2.43 0.99 14.31
CA GLN A 30 -2.91 0.22 13.17
C GLN A 30 -3.53 -1.06 13.71
N GLU A 31 -4.75 -1.37 13.27
CA GLU A 31 -5.38 -2.65 13.57
C GLU A 31 -4.40 -3.79 13.24
N ASN A 32 -4.37 -4.82 14.08
CA ASN A 32 -3.47 -5.95 13.87
C ASN A 32 -3.87 -6.67 12.57
N ILE A 33 -3.06 -6.52 11.52
CA ILE A 33 -3.30 -7.14 10.23
C ILE A 33 -2.97 -8.63 10.34
N LEU A 34 -3.98 -9.45 10.15
CA LEU A 34 -3.94 -10.90 10.30
C LEU A 34 -3.44 -11.58 9.02
N SER A 35 -3.81 -11.04 7.87
CA SER A 35 -3.36 -11.50 6.56
C SER A 35 -3.45 -10.42 5.50
N VAL A 36 -2.70 -10.64 4.42
CA VAL A 36 -2.81 -9.89 3.17
C VAL A 36 -2.93 -10.86 2.01
N GLU A 37 -3.77 -10.51 1.06
CA GLU A 37 -4.03 -11.27 -0.14
C GLU A 37 -3.78 -10.40 -1.37
N ARG A 38 -2.95 -10.88 -2.30
CA ARG A 38 -2.76 -10.28 -3.63
C ARG A 38 -3.57 -11.08 -4.64
N ILE A 39 -4.63 -10.46 -5.14
CA ILE A 39 -5.57 -11.03 -6.10
C ILE A 39 -5.19 -10.49 -7.48
N GLU A 40 -4.68 -11.35 -8.35
CA GLU A 40 -4.35 -11.02 -9.74
C GLU A 40 -5.31 -11.76 -10.68
N SER A 41 -5.96 -11.02 -11.58
CA SER A 41 -6.96 -11.57 -12.49
C SER A 41 -6.83 -11.00 -13.89
N SER A 42 -7.00 -11.86 -14.90
CA SER A 42 -7.24 -11.48 -16.29
C SER A 42 -8.32 -12.39 -16.88
N ARG A 43 -8.62 -12.27 -18.19
CA ARG A 43 -9.66 -13.10 -18.85
C ARG A 43 -9.44 -14.61 -18.72
N LYS A 44 -8.18 -15.08 -18.58
CA LYS A 44 -7.82 -16.51 -18.60
C LYS A 44 -7.09 -16.98 -17.35
N MET A 45 -6.87 -16.10 -16.38
CA MET A 45 -5.96 -16.33 -15.26
C MET A 45 -6.54 -15.71 -14.00
N HIS A 46 -6.53 -16.46 -12.90
CA HIS A 46 -6.87 -15.95 -11.58
C HIS A 46 -5.90 -16.52 -10.53
N TYR A 47 -5.05 -15.66 -9.98
CA TYR A 47 -4.00 -16.01 -9.01
C TYR A 47 -4.22 -15.28 -7.69
N ASN A 48 -4.29 -16.04 -6.60
CA ASN A 48 -4.38 -15.48 -5.25
C ASN A 48 -3.16 -15.89 -4.46
N LEU A 49 -2.35 -14.91 -4.06
CA LEU A 49 -1.32 -15.10 -3.05
C LEU A 49 -1.84 -14.64 -1.70
N ILE A 50 -2.07 -15.59 -0.79
CA ILE A 50 -2.53 -15.33 0.58
C ILE A 50 -1.34 -15.50 1.52
N VAL A 51 -1.08 -14.47 2.33
CA VAL A 51 0.01 -14.48 3.32
C VAL A 51 -0.53 -14.14 4.69
N ASP A 52 -0.37 -15.07 5.62
CA ASP A 52 -0.66 -14.87 7.05
C ASP A 52 0.58 -15.24 7.89
N LYS A 53 0.48 -15.07 9.22
CA LYS A 53 1.59 -15.37 10.14
C LYS A 53 2.14 -16.80 10.04
N HIS A 54 1.32 -17.75 9.61
CA HIS A 54 1.60 -19.18 9.63
C HIS A 54 1.94 -19.75 8.25
N ALA A 55 1.36 -19.21 7.18
CA ALA A 55 1.46 -19.77 5.85
C ALA A 55 1.54 -18.72 4.73
N VAL A 56 2.18 -19.13 3.64
CA VAL A 56 2.11 -18.49 2.33
C VAL A 56 1.43 -19.49 1.40
N ALA A 57 0.32 -19.09 0.79
CA ALA A 57 -0.44 -19.93 -0.14
C ALA A 57 -0.61 -19.21 -1.49
N LEU A 58 -0.29 -19.90 -2.58
CA LEU A 58 -0.53 -19.45 -3.94
C LEU A 58 -1.57 -20.37 -4.58
N ILE A 59 -2.73 -19.82 -4.93
CA ILE A 59 -3.81 -20.51 -5.61
C ILE A 59 -3.86 -20.02 -7.05
N LYS A 60 -3.77 -20.93 -8.02
CA LYS A 60 -3.86 -20.64 -9.46
C LYS A 60 -5.09 -21.31 -10.07
N ASN A 61 -5.92 -20.50 -10.73
CA ASN A 61 -7.13 -20.94 -11.43
C ASN A 61 -8.00 -21.89 -10.59
N GLU A 62 -8.11 -21.59 -9.29
CA GLU A 62 -8.93 -22.29 -8.29
C GLU A 62 -8.60 -23.78 -8.04
N ASN A 63 -7.60 -24.34 -8.73
CA ASN A 63 -7.33 -25.79 -8.70
C ASN A 63 -5.88 -26.15 -8.35
N ASP A 64 -4.92 -25.25 -8.61
CA ASP A 64 -3.50 -25.49 -8.32
C ASP A 64 -3.08 -24.66 -7.11
N THR A 65 -2.93 -25.31 -5.96
CA THR A 65 -2.59 -24.66 -4.69
C THR A 65 -1.24 -25.12 -4.19
N ILE A 66 -0.31 -24.18 -4.05
CA ILE A 66 0.97 -24.37 -3.37
C ILE A 66 0.88 -23.68 -2.02
N ARG A 67 1.11 -24.40 -0.92
CA ARG A 67 1.10 -23.85 0.44
C ARG A 67 2.35 -24.25 1.19
N ILE A 68 3.05 -23.26 1.72
CA ILE A 68 4.24 -23.45 2.56
C ILE A 68 4.06 -22.75 3.90
N LYS A 69 4.88 -23.13 4.88
CA LYS A 69 4.96 -22.41 6.15
C LYS A 69 5.60 -21.04 5.92
N ASN A 70 5.00 -19.99 6.45
CA ASN A 70 5.59 -18.66 6.44
C ASN A 70 6.74 -18.59 7.47
N THR A 71 7.88 -18.04 7.09
CA THR A 71 8.96 -17.85 8.04
C THR A 71 8.71 -16.62 8.91
N THR A 72 9.23 -16.63 10.14
CA THR A 72 9.15 -15.46 11.04
C THR A 72 9.73 -14.21 10.38
N LYS A 73 10.85 -14.36 9.65
CA LYS A 73 11.52 -13.25 8.96
C LYS A 73 10.66 -12.67 7.83
N GLU A 74 10.02 -13.52 7.02
CA GLU A 74 9.14 -13.06 5.94
C GLU A 74 7.91 -12.35 6.49
N TRP A 75 7.28 -12.92 7.53
CA TRP A 75 6.14 -12.29 8.19
C TRP A 75 6.50 -10.94 8.83
N GLU A 76 7.65 -10.83 9.50
CA GLU A 76 8.12 -9.57 10.09
C GLU A 76 8.39 -8.50 9.03
N ASN A 77 9.00 -8.88 7.91
CA ASN A 77 9.24 -7.96 6.80
C ASN A 77 7.93 -7.47 6.18
N LEU A 78 6.99 -8.38 5.93
CA LEU A 78 5.67 -8.04 5.42
C LEU A 78 4.91 -7.13 6.39
N THR A 79 4.94 -7.44 7.69
CA THR A 79 4.31 -6.62 8.75
C THR A 79 4.85 -5.19 8.74
N LYS A 80 6.17 -5.01 8.58
CA LYS A 80 6.78 -3.67 8.47
C LYS A 80 6.26 -2.89 7.26
N LEU A 81 6.07 -3.56 6.12
CA LEU A 81 5.52 -2.95 4.90
C LEU A 81 4.03 -2.61 5.07
N MET A 82 3.25 -3.52 5.65
CA MET A 82 1.82 -3.30 5.91
C MET A 82 1.59 -2.12 6.87
N ASN A 83 2.44 -1.96 7.89
CA ASN A 83 2.37 -0.84 8.84
C ASN A 83 2.70 0.54 8.22
N GLN A 84 3.20 0.59 6.99
CA GLN A 84 3.42 1.84 6.25
C GLN A 84 2.18 2.30 5.46
N ILE A 85 1.15 1.46 5.37
CA ILE A 85 -0.06 1.70 4.59
C ILE A 85 -1.17 2.14 5.54
N LEU A 86 -1.80 3.27 5.27
CA LEU A 86 -2.98 3.70 6.03
C LEU A 86 -4.23 3.02 5.45
N LEU A 87 -4.71 1.94 6.09
CA LEU A 87 -5.79 1.09 5.57
C LEU A 87 -7.08 1.87 5.30
N GLU A 88 -7.44 2.80 6.19
CA GLU A 88 -8.63 3.66 6.06
C GLU A 88 -8.62 4.57 4.82
N LYS A 89 -7.47 4.72 4.15
CA LYS A 89 -7.33 5.53 2.93
C LYS A 89 -7.02 4.69 1.69
N LEU A 90 -7.08 3.37 1.77
CA LEU A 90 -6.74 2.50 0.63
C LEU A 90 -7.63 2.75 -0.60
N ASP A 91 -8.91 3.02 -0.36
CA ASP A 91 -9.93 3.39 -1.37
C ASP A 91 -9.67 4.76 -2.01
N ASN A 92 -8.89 5.62 -1.36
CA ASN A 92 -8.52 6.95 -1.84
C ASN A 92 -7.25 6.94 -2.70
N ILE A 93 -6.46 5.85 -2.66
CA ILE A 93 -5.23 5.71 -3.44
C ILE A 93 -5.60 5.39 -4.89
N LYS A 94 -5.35 6.34 -5.81
CA LYS A 94 -5.64 6.16 -7.24
C LYS A 94 -4.55 5.34 -7.93
N SER A 95 -4.98 4.45 -8.81
CA SER A 95 -4.08 3.70 -9.68
C SER A 95 -3.41 4.63 -10.70
N PRO A 96 -2.11 4.43 -11.02
CA PRO A 96 -1.41 5.27 -12.00
C PRO A 96 -2.00 5.18 -13.42
N SER A 97 -2.61 4.04 -13.76
CA SER A 97 -3.33 3.80 -15.00
C SER A 97 -4.44 2.76 -14.79
N GLN A 98 -5.26 2.56 -15.83
CA GLN A 98 -6.39 1.63 -15.84
C GLN A 98 -6.36 0.75 -17.12
N ALA A 99 -5.17 0.32 -17.54
CA ALA A 99 -5.00 -0.49 -18.75
C ALA A 99 -5.79 -1.81 -18.67
N PHE A 100 -6.02 -2.35 -17.46
CA PHE A 100 -6.85 -3.53 -17.20
C PHE A 100 -8.29 -3.37 -17.71
N MET A 101 -8.83 -2.15 -17.78
CA MET A 101 -10.18 -1.90 -18.31
C MET A 101 -10.28 -2.11 -19.82
N HIS A 102 -9.14 -2.10 -20.52
CA HIS A 102 -9.05 -2.23 -21.98
C HIS A 102 -8.17 -3.42 -22.41
N ASP A 103 -8.04 -4.44 -21.54
CA ASP A 103 -7.22 -5.64 -21.79
C ASP A 103 -5.74 -5.34 -22.05
N GLY A 104 -5.24 -4.23 -21.52
CA GLY A 104 -3.84 -3.81 -21.65
C GLY A 104 -2.92 -4.37 -20.56
N ALA A 105 -3.48 -4.83 -19.44
CA ALA A 105 -2.74 -5.45 -18.35
C ALA A 105 -3.67 -6.34 -17.48
N PRO A 106 -3.14 -7.34 -16.76
CA PRO A 106 -3.88 -8.01 -15.69
C PRO A 106 -4.25 -7.03 -14.57
N ASN A 107 -5.46 -7.21 -14.02
CA ASN A 107 -5.95 -6.48 -12.87
C ASN A 107 -5.35 -7.04 -11.57
N VAL A 108 -4.97 -6.18 -10.64
CA VAL A 108 -4.48 -6.55 -9.31
C VAL A 108 -5.24 -5.77 -8.22
N VAL A 109 -5.62 -6.47 -7.15
CA VAL A 109 -6.20 -5.89 -5.93
C VAL A 109 -5.45 -6.46 -4.72
N LEU A 110 -5.10 -5.58 -3.77
CA LEU A 110 -4.63 -6.00 -2.45
C LEU A 110 -5.79 -5.99 -1.46
N LYS A 111 -5.96 -7.09 -0.73
CA LYS A 111 -6.94 -7.25 0.32
C LYS A 111 -6.22 -7.46 1.65
N PHE A 112 -6.58 -6.69 2.66
CA PHE A 112 -6.02 -6.76 4.00
C PHE A 112 -7.10 -7.19 4.98
N GLN A 113 -6.82 -8.22 5.77
CA GLN A 113 -7.72 -8.69 6.82
C GLN A 113 -7.21 -8.24 8.17
N THR A 114 -8.05 -7.57 8.95
CA THR A 114 -7.83 -7.30 10.37
C THR A 114 -8.81 -8.15 11.20
N LYS A 115 -8.75 -8.00 12.52
CA LYS A 115 -9.73 -8.64 13.41
C LYS A 115 -11.15 -8.12 13.16
N ASP A 116 -11.28 -6.84 12.88
CA ASP A 116 -12.55 -6.12 12.94
C ASP A 116 -13.07 -5.71 11.55
N SER A 117 -12.21 -5.75 10.51
CA SER A 117 -12.55 -5.26 9.17
C SER A 117 -11.73 -5.90 8.05
N THR A 118 -12.18 -5.69 6.82
CA THR A 118 -11.48 -6.07 5.60
C THR A 118 -11.33 -4.82 4.73
N TYR A 119 -10.11 -4.56 4.26
CA TYR A 119 -9.79 -3.38 3.45
C TYR A 119 -9.28 -3.81 2.07
N TYR A 120 -9.60 -3.02 1.05
CA TYR A 120 -9.23 -3.29 -0.33
C TYR A 120 -8.54 -2.08 -0.94
N SER A 121 -7.48 -2.30 -1.71
CA SER A 121 -6.97 -1.26 -2.61
C SER A 121 -7.95 -1.05 -3.76
N ASN A 122 -7.87 0.13 -4.39
CA ASN A 122 -8.40 0.25 -5.75
C ASN A 122 -7.69 -0.74 -6.70
N PRO A 123 -8.36 -1.22 -7.75
CA PRO A 123 -7.75 -2.11 -8.73
C PRO A 123 -6.69 -1.38 -9.55
N TYR A 124 -5.53 -2.00 -9.77
CA TYR A 124 -4.41 -1.42 -10.52
C TYR A 124 -3.83 -2.40 -11.53
N ASP A 125 -3.12 -1.87 -12.52
CA ASP A 125 -2.44 -2.66 -13.53
C ASP A 125 -1.26 -3.43 -12.91
N LYS A 126 -1.16 -4.73 -13.19
CA LYS A 126 0.00 -5.53 -12.80
C LYS A 126 1.30 -4.85 -13.24
N GLY A 127 2.23 -4.68 -12.30
CA GLY A 127 3.52 -4.03 -12.54
C GLY A 127 3.48 -2.50 -12.53
N ASN A 128 2.30 -1.89 -12.31
CA ASN A 128 2.14 -0.45 -12.17
C ASN A 128 1.27 -0.06 -10.95
N PRO A 129 1.62 -0.50 -9.71
CA PRO A 129 0.92 -0.07 -8.51
C PRO A 129 1.17 1.42 -8.20
N ALA A 130 0.27 2.03 -7.42
CA ALA A 130 0.52 3.33 -6.82
C ALA A 130 1.78 3.31 -5.94
N LYS A 131 2.45 4.45 -5.80
CA LYS A 131 3.74 4.57 -5.10
C LYS A 131 3.67 4.05 -3.66
N GLU A 132 2.55 4.29 -3.00
CA GLU A 132 2.22 3.87 -1.65
C GLU A 132 2.15 2.33 -1.51
N LEU A 133 1.72 1.63 -2.57
CA LEU A 133 1.55 0.18 -2.58
C LEU A 133 2.74 -0.56 -3.20
N LYS A 134 3.65 0.15 -3.89
CA LYS A 134 4.73 -0.48 -4.65
C LYS A 134 5.58 -1.45 -3.84
N LYS A 135 6.03 -1.04 -2.64
CA LYS A 135 6.93 -1.88 -1.85
C LYS A 135 6.28 -3.18 -1.38
N ILE A 136 5.00 -3.14 -1.02
CA ILE A 136 4.29 -4.36 -0.60
C ILE A 136 3.97 -5.24 -1.81
N ASP A 137 3.58 -4.66 -2.95
CA ASP A 137 3.31 -5.42 -4.17
C ASP A 137 4.57 -6.14 -4.68
N ASP A 138 5.71 -5.44 -4.75
CA ASP A 138 7.00 -6.02 -5.11
C ASP A 138 7.36 -7.21 -4.19
N TYR A 139 7.20 -7.05 -2.88
CA TYR A 139 7.51 -8.10 -1.91
C TYR A 139 6.59 -9.32 -2.03
N LEU A 140 5.29 -9.10 -2.29
CA LEU A 140 4.34 -10.19 -2.54
C LEU A 140 4.68 -10.92 -3.85
N ILE A 141 5.14 -10.22 -4.88
CA ILE A 141 5.63 -10.84 -6.13
C ILE A 141 6.86 -11.71 -5.86
N GLU A 142 7.81 -11.24 -5.05
CA GLU A 142 8.99 -12.02 -4.66
C GLU A 142 8.60 -13.32 -3.95
N LEU A 143 7.68 -13.25 -2.98
CA LEU A 143 7.14 -14.44 -2.29
C LEU A 143 6.43 -15.38 -3.29
N SER A 144 5.55 -14.87 -4.15
CA SER A 144 4.87 -15.72 -5.14
C SER A 144 5.86 -16.41 -6.09
N THR A 145 6.96 -15.74 -6.43
CA THR A 145 7.99 -16.26 -7.33
C THR A 145 8.82 -17.34 -6.64
N SER A 146 9.11 -17.20 -5.35
CA SER A 146 9.83 -18.23 -4.59
C SER A 146 9.03 -19.53 -4.43
N LEU A 147 7.69 -19.46 -4.42
CA LEU A 147 6.81 -20.64 -4.38
C LEU A 147 6.74 -21.41 -5.71
N SER A 148 7.04 -20.77 -6.84
CA SER A 148 6.92 -21.38 -8.18
C SER A 148 8.26 -21.85 -8.76
N LYS A 149 9.35 -21.81 -7.98
CA LYS A 149 10.67 -22.34 -8.33
C LYS A 149 10.83 -23.76 -7.82
#